data_AF-A0A2W4XCS2-F1
#
_entry.id   AF-A0A2W4XCS2-F1
#
_cell.length_a   1.000
_cell.length_b   1.000
_cell.length_c   1.000
_cell.angle_alpha   90.00
_cell.angle_beta   90.00
_cell.angle_gamma   90.00
#
_symmetry.space_group_name_H-M   'P 1'
#
loop_
_entity.id
_entity.type
_entity.pdbx_description
1 polymer ?
#
loop_
_entity_poly.entity_id
_entity_poly.type
_entity_poly.pdbx_seq_one_letter_code
_entity_poly.pdbx_strand_id
1 'polypeptide(L)'
;MAFKSNKSSANKPPNAQENKAYLKSVAGDRPKTSPGLFEKSTLTRVTSSLPIWEASNILTQSQHLPWTTDPDGKLIYSRDVNDGKGAICFWVAGDTEDEHPSTLAGAAALAVIDTFDMRAACMHLIFAAYASQMEKPWEQELVIDDRQLESYLGLQRRTDKNRQEKLELIEEIVKQPCKITTFISWPRQGKSKGFTVEEGRLWHLLGTRYHYQQNIFGEKQLSGMSFVVKAGLWAKYFLNEDDAHEQNSPSSKGVLSKSLLENVMSLWQHRAGAARLMVWLLFKFQLNRLYTIPVRVLMEVAYGPDKVRTAKQDNQLRKKLTNTWDEDLLALHDRGWRIQFDAESYPNDIQPPGFGRENVRRPRGFFDQLLDAQLEIMPPESWNIDHLESATEASDEVALDLAVPTLTGSDVKSQRISRGWSQRKLATLTGISQGLISMIENETRSITEANESILKQTFEYM
;
A
#
# COMPACT_ATOMS: atom_id res chain seq x y z
N MET A 1 38.60 38.85 64.77
CA MET A 1 38.79 37.56 65.48
C MET A 1 38.05 36.47 64.73
N ALA A 2 38.81 35.45 64.32
CA ALA A 2 38.42 34.06 63.99
C ALA A 2 37.19 33.78 63.10
N PHE A 3 37.51 33.31 61.89
CA PHE A 3 36.74 32.36 61.08
C PHE A 3 36.23 31.16 61.90
N LYS A 4 34.99 30.73 61.66
CA LYS A 4 34.55 29.34 61.88
C LYS A 4 33.93 28.76 60.60
N SER A 5 34.65 27.78 60.06
CA SER A 5 34.20 26.81 59.07
C SER A 5 33.06 25.96 59.63
N ASN A 6 32.06 25.63 58.82
CA ASN A 6 31.31 24.40 59.00
C ASN A 6 31.08 23.69 57.65
N LYS A 7 31.53 22.43 57.62
CA LYS A 7 31.50 21.49 56.50
C LYS A 7 30.11 20.86 56.32
N SER A 8 29.73 20.69 55.06
CA SER A 8 29.20 19.47 54.43
C SER A 8 28.13 18.66 55.18
N SER A 9 26.88 18.76 54.69
CA SER A 9 25.96 17.62 54.66
C SER A 9 25.84 17.14 53.20
N ALA A 10 26.17 15.88 52.98
CA ALA A 10 26.16 15.21 51.69
C ALA A 10 24.72 14.91 51.25
N ASN A 11 24.29 15.46 50.11
CA ASN A 11 23.10 14.98 49.42
C ASN A 11 23.47 13.76 48.58
N LYS A 12 22.89 12.61 48.95
CA LYS A 12 22.91 11.36 48.19
C LYS A 12 22.40 11.60 46.76
N PRO A 13 22.96 10.93 45.73
CA PRO A 13 22.36 10.93 44.41
C PRO A 13 20.99 10.24 44.47
N PRO A 14 19.97 10.73 43.75
CA PRO A 14 18.66 10.09 43.72
C PRO A 14 18.75 8.70 43.08
N ASN A 15 17.91 7.82 43.61
CA ASN A 15 17.94 6.38 43.40
C ASN A 15 17.61 6.03 41.94
N ALA A 16 18.35 5.10 41.31
CA ALA A 16 18.19 4.72 39.90
C ALA A 16 16.80 4.13 39.54
N GLN A 17 15.98 3.81 40.54
CA GLN A 17 14.60 3.38 40.38
C GLN A 17 13.61 4.55 40.17
N GLU A 18 13.86 5.74 40.74
CA GLU A 18 13.00 6.93 40.54
C GLU A 18 13.20 7.51 39.13
N ASN A 19 14.42 7.43 38.58
CA ASN A 19 14.68 7.82 37.19
C ASN A 19 13.97 6.91 36.17
N LYS A 20 13.73 5.62 36.49
CA LYS A 20 12.92 4.74 35.63
C LYS A 20 11.42 5.05 35.68
N ALA A 21 10.93 5.63 36.78
CA ALA A 21 9.55 6.09 36.90
C ALA A 21 9.32 7.44 36.21
N TYR A 22 10.29 8.36 36.30
CA TYR A 22 10.24 9.65 35.62
C TYR A 22 10.44 9.51 34.10
N LEU A 23 11.33 8.61 33.64
CA LEU A 23 11.47 8.26 32.22
C LEU A 23 10.29 7.47 31.65
N LYS A 24 9.42 6.90 32.49
CA LYS A 24 8.15 6.31 32.07
C LYS A 24 7.03 7.34 31.88
N SER A 25 7.21 8.58 32.33
CA SER A 25 6.18 9.62 32.31
C SER A 25 6.19 10.55 31.10
N VAL A 26 7.10 10.35 30.13
CA VAL A 26 7.13 11.11 28.84
C VAL A 26 6.75 10.23 27.64
N ALA A 27 6.34 8.98 27.88
CA ALA A 27 5.92 8.04 26.84
C ALA A 27 4.42 8.14 26.47
N GLY A 28 3.67 9.07 27.06
CA GLY A 28 2.21 9.16 26.90
C GLY A 28 1.77 10.49 26.32
N ASP A 29 1.55 10.54 25.01
CA ASP A 29 0.42 11.28 24.41
C ASP A 29 0.18 10.95 22.91
N ARG A 30 0.60 9.77 22.45
CA ARG A 30 0.25 9.35 21.08
C ARG A 30 -1.21 8.87 21.08
N PRO A 31 -2.07 9.36 20.17
CA PRO A 31 -3.41 8.84 20.05
C PRO A 31 -3.38 7.36 19.71
N LYS A 32 -4.40 6.62 20.14
CA LYS A 32 -4.58 5.24 19.69
C LYS A 32 -4.83 5.25 18.18
N THR A 33 -3.95 4.59 17.43
CA THR A 33 -4.07 4.46 15.97
C THR A 33 -5.08 3.38 15.59
N SER A 34 -5.57 3.46 14.35
CA SER A 34 -6.31 2.38 13.72
C SER A 34 -5.40 1.14 13.56
N PRO A 35 -5.96 -0.09 13.54
CA PRO A 35 -5.19 -1.33 13.38
C PRO A 35 -4.29 -1.31 12.14
N GLY A 36 -3.18 -2.03 12.13
CA GLY A 36 -2.28 -2.01 10.99
C GLY A 36 -2.78 -2.82 9.78
N LEU A 37 -2.68 -2.26 8.57
CA LEU A 37 -3.14 -2.91 7.33
C LEU A 37 -2.48 -4.25 7.00
N PHE A 38 -1.19 -4.40 7.36
CA PHE A 38 -0.33 -5.51 6.96
C PHE A 38 0.24 -6.29 8.15
N GLU A 39 -0.49 -6.36 9.27
CA GLU A 39 -0.02 -7.07 10.47
C GLU A 39 -0.06 -8.59 10.29
N LYS A 40 -1.07 -9.10 9.58
CA LYS A 40 -1.30 -10.54 9.38
C LYS A 40 -0.81 -11.07 8.03
N SER A 41 -0.69 -10.20 7.03
CA SER A 41 -0.34 -10.57 5.66
C SER A 41 0.39 -9.42 4.96
N THR A 42 1.10 -9.73 3.89
CA THR A 42 1.68 -8.72 2.97
C THR A 42 0.64 -8.09 2.05
N LEU A 43 -0.60 -8.59 2.10
CA LEU A 43 -1.75 -8.12 1.35
C LEU A 43 -2.83 -7.61 2.31
N THR A 44 -3.61 -6.64 1.87
CA THR A 44 -4.80 -6.14 2.57
C THR A 44 -5.94 -5.94 1.57
N ARG A 45 -7.20 -5.98 2.03
CA ARG A 45 -8.35 -5.73 1.15
C ARG A 45 -8.44 -4.25 0.82
N VAL A 46 -8.80 -3.95 -0.40
CA VAL A 46 -9.15 -2.59 -0.83
C VAL A 46 -10.27 -2.66 -1.86
N THR A 47 -11.20 -1.73 -1.81
CA THR A 47 -12.25 -1.62 -2.81
C THR A 47 -11.72 -0.85 -4.00
N SER A 48 -11.83 -1.43 -5.19
CA SER A 48 -11.59 -0.72 -6.44
C SER A 48 -12.87 -0.01 -6.87
N SER A 49 -12.87 1.33 -6.82
CA SER A 49 -13.96 2.17 -7.30
C SER A 49 -13.44 3.29 -8.19
N LEU A 50 -14.31 3.86 -9.03
CA LEU A 50 -13.90 4.89 -9.99
C LEU A 50 -13.31 6.15 -9.32
N PRO A 51 -13.84 6.67 -8.19
CA PRO A 51 -13.20 7.76 -7.46
C PRO A 51 -11.77 7.47 -7.02
N ILE A 52 -11.50 6.25 -6.51
CA ILE A 52 -10.18 5.84 -6.03
C ILE A 52 -9.21 5.67 -7.22
N TRP A 53 -9.68 5.06 -8.31
CA TRP A 53 -8.86 4.87 -9.51
C TRP A 53 -8.47 6.22 -10.14
N GLU A 54 -9.44 7.10 -10.37
CA GLU A 54 -9.17 8.38 -11.04
C GLU A 54 -8.33 9.33 -10.16
N ALA A 55 -8.54 9.33 -8.85
CA ALA A 55 -7.66 10.06 -7.95
C ALA A 55 -6.22 9.52 -7.94
N SER A 56 -6.04 8.20 -8.09
CA SER A 56 -4.72 7.60 -8.29
C SER A 56 -4.09 8.05 -9.61
N ASN A 57 -4.87 8.20 -10.68
CA ASN A 57 -4.39 8.77 -11.95
C ASN A 57 -3.96 10.23 -11.76
N ILE A 58 -4.76 11.05 -11.06
CA ILE A 58 -4.43 12.46 -10.77
C ILE A 58 -3.08 12.56 -10.03
N LEU A 59 -2.90 11.77 -8.98
CA LEU A 59 -1.70 11.82 -8.14
C LEU A 59 -0.43 11.27 -8.83
N THR A 60 -0.59 10.41 -9.84
CA THR A 60 0.55 9.78 -10.53
C THR A 60 0.90 10.43 -11.87
N GLN A 61 -0.10 10.91 -12.60
CA GLN A 61 0.05 11.49 -13.95
C GLN A 61 0.01 13.03 -13.94
N SER A 62 -0.56 13.65 -12.90
CA SER A 62 -0.58 15.10 -12.69
C SER A 62 -0.99 15.88 -13.95
N GLN A 63 -0.13 16.74 -14.50
CA GLN A 63 -0.40 17.54 -15.69
C GLN A 63 -0.57 16.74 -16.99
N HIS A 64 -0.18 15.46 -17.01
CA HIS A 64 -0.31 14.63 -18.21
C HIS A 64 -1.76 14.19 -18.49
N LEU A 65 -2.67 14.41 -17.54
CA LEU A 65 -4.10 14.18 -17.75
C LEU A 65 -4.73 15.28 -18.61
N PRO A 66 -5.83 14.98 -19.32
CA PRO A 66 -6.55 15.94 -20.16
C PRO A 66 -7.38 16.92 -19.32
N TRP A 67 -6.71 17.81 -18.59
CA TRP A 67 -7.35 18.88 -17.85
C TRP A 67 -8.00 19.87 -18.82
N THR A 68 -9.23 20.27 -18.50
CA THR A 68 -9.97 21.30 -19.24
C THR A 68 -10.39 22.42 -18.30
N THR A 69 -10.94 23.50 -18.84
CA THR A 69 -11.47 24.61 -18.04
C THR A 69 -12.98 24.55 -18.06
N ASP A 70 -13.60 24.58 -16.88
CA ASP A 70 -15.05 24.63 -16.76
C ASP A 70 -15.60 26.05 -17.04
N PRO A 71 -16.93 26.25 -17.13
CA PRO A 71 -17.53 27.56 -17.38
C PRO A 71 -17.15 28.64 -16.36
N ASP A 72 -16.79 28.25 -15.13
CA ASP A 72 -16.40 29.14 -14.04
C ASP A 72 -14.88 29.45 -14.05
N GLY A 73 -14.14 28.94 -15.04
CA GLY A 73 -12.69 29.14 -15.16
C GLY A 73 -11.86 28.19 -14.31
N LYS A 74 -12.47 27.21 -13.64
CA LYS A 74 -11.77 26.24 -12.81
C LYS A 74 -11.19 25.12 -13.66
N LEU A 75 -10.04 24.60 -13.24
CA LEU A 75 -9.41 23.50 -13.94
C LEU A 75 -10.05 22.18 -13.50
N ILE A 76 -10.62 21.45 -14.45
CA ILE A 76 -11.41 20.25 -14.22
C ILE A 76 -10.83 19.06 -14.98
N TYR A 77 -10.74 17.91 -14.31
CA TYR A 77 -10.56 16.62 -14.93
C TYR A 77 -11.84 15.82 -14.76
N SER A 78 -12.43 15.33 -15.86
CA SER A 78 -13.68 14.60 -15.83
C SER A 78 -13.57 13.24 -16.50
N ARG A 79 -14.29 12.27 -15.95
CA ARG A 79 -14.44 10.94 -16.52
C ARG A 79 -15.91 10.62 -16.76
N ASP A 80 -16.24 10.28 -18.00
CA ASP A 80 -17.59 9.87 -18.37
C ASP A 80 -17.94 8.50 -17.81
N VAL A 81 -19.21 8.34 -17.42
CA VAL A 81 -19.82 7.10 -16.94
C VAL A 81 -20.95 6.70 -17.88
N ASN A 82 -20.99 5.43 -18.29
CA ASN A 82 -22.02 4.85 -19.18
C ASN A 82 -22.26 5.65 -20.46
N ASP A 83 -21.23 5.85 -21.27
CA ASP A 83 -21.30 6.57 -22.55
C ASP A 83 -21.85 8.01 -22.40
N GLY A 84 -21.40 8.72 -21.37
CA GLY A 84 -21.75 10.12 -21.11
C GLY A 84 -23.09 10.34 -20.38
N LYS A 85 -23.73 9.28 -19.87
CA LYS A 85 -24.97 9.41 -19.07
C LYS A 85 -24.74 9.95 -17.67
N GLY A 86 -23.51 9.94 -17.19
CA GLY A 86 -23.07 10.63 -16.00
C GLY A 86 -21.57 10.90 -16.07
N ALA A 87 -21.04 11.50 -15.01
CA ALA A 87 -19.64 11.89 -14.95
C ALA A 87 -19.14 11.92 -13.51
N ILE A 88 -17.84 11.68 -13.36
CA ILE A 88 -17.09 12.05 -12.16
C ILE A 88 -16.17 13.20 -12.54
N CYS A 89 -16.27 14.29 -11.80
CA CYS A 89 -15.47 15.47 -11.99
C CYS A 89 -14.52 15.65 -10.80
N PHE A 90 -13.32 16.13 -11.09
CA PHE A 90 -12.28 16.39 -10.11
C PHE A 90 -11.71 17.78 -10.31
N TRP A 91 -11.45 18.46 -9.20
CA TRP A 91 -10.73 19.72 -9.14
C TRP A 91 -9.70 19.65 -8.02
N VAL A 92 -8.91 20.72 -7.91
CA VAL A 92 -7.87 20.85 -6.89
C VAL A 92 -8.12 22.09 -6.05
N ALA A 93 -7.93 21.93 -4.74
CA ALA A 93 -7.98 22.97 -3.73
C ALA A 93 -6.57 23.29 -3.20
N GLY A 94 -6.35 24.55 -2.82
CA GLY A 94 -5.08 24.99 -2.24
C GLY A 94 -4.93 24.62 -0.77
N ASP A 95 -6.01 24.78 0.00
CA ASP A 95 -6.05 24.52 1.44
C ASP A 95 -6.56 23.11 1.75
N THR A 96 -5.99 22.46 2.76
CA THR A 96 -6.43 21.16 3.31
C THR A 96 -7.26 21.28 4.58
N GLU A 97 -7.24 22.43 5.25
CA GLU A 97 -7.88 22.63 6.57
C GLU A 97 -9.35 23.04 6.46
N ASP A 98 -9.75 23.71 5.37
CA ASP A 98 -11.14 24.13 5.15
C ASP A 98 -12.06 22.93 4.92
N GLU A 99 -13.23 22.87 5.57
CA GLU A 99 -14.20 21.79 5.34
C GLU A 99 -14.80 21.84 3.92
N HIS A 100 -15.02 23.06 3.42
CA HIS A 100 -15.54 23.36 2.08
C HIS A 100 -14.55 24.23 1.30
N PRO A 101 -13.46 23.64 0.77
CA PRO A 101 -12.42 24.42 0.11
C PRO A 101 -12.95 25.07 -1.17
N SER A 102 -12.48 26.29 -1.44
CA SER A 102 -12.64 26.89 -2.76
C SER A 102 -11.72 26.22 -3.77
N THR A 103 -12.30 25.71 -4.86
CA THR A 103 -11.55 25.11 -5.97
C THR A 103 -10.79 26.16 -6.76
N LEU A 104 -9.58 25.81 -7.18
CA LEU A 104 -8.64 26.74 -7.82
C LEU A 104 -8.89 26.88 -9.32
N ALA A 105 -8.63 28.08 -9.85
CA ALA A 105 -8.72 28.39 -11.26
C ALA A 105 -7.37 28.34 -11.98
N GLY A 106 -7.40 27.95 -13.26
CA GLY A 106 -6.30 28.03 -14.22
C GLY A 106 -4.89 27.76 -13.65
N ALA A 107 -4.04 28.78 -13.67
CA ALA A 107 -2.63 28.68 -13.27
C ALA A 107 -2.43 28.28 -11.79
N ALA A 108 -3.33 28.68 -10.89
CA ALA A 108 -3.23 28.30 -9.49
C ALA A 108 -3.49 26.80 -9.29
N ALA A 109 -4.46 26.24 -10.02
CA ALA A 109 -4.72 24.81 -10.00
C ALA A 109 -3.52 24.02 -10.59
N LEU A 110 -2.98 24.47 -11.72
CA LEU A 110 -1.80 23.86 -12.34
C LEU A 110 -0.58 23.88 -11.40
N ALA A 111 -0.37 24.97 -10.66
CA ALA A 111 0.71 25.07 -9.68
C ALA A 111 0.55 24.04 -8.56
N VAL A 112 -0.67 23.77 -8.08
CA VAL A 112 -0.88 22.70 -7.08
C VAL A 112 -0.67 21.32 -7.69
N ILE A 113 -1.18 21.08 -8.91
CA ILE A 113 -0.98 19.81 -9.63
C ILE A 113 0.51 19.53 -9.86
N ASP A 114 1.31 20.56 -10.13
CA ASP A 114 2.77 20.45 -10.26
C ASP A 114 3.48 20.03 -8.97
N THR A 115 2.86 20.28 -7.82
CA THR A 115 3.39 19.81 -6.53
C THR A 115 3.00 18.37 -6.21
N PHE A 116 2.15 17.73 -7.00
CA PHE A 116 1.77 16.34 -6.72
C PHE A 116 2.95 15.39 -6.92
N ASP A 117 3.29 14.74 -5.83
CA ASP A 117 4.29 13.69 -5.75
C ASP A 117 3.62 12.35 -6.00
N MET A 118 4.19 11.55 -6.90
CA MET A 118 3.66 10.23 -7.23
C MET A 118 3.47 9.32 -6.01
N ARG A 119 4.27 9.50 -4.96
CA ARG A 119 4.17 8.76 -3.70
C ARG A 119 2.91 9.11 -2.91
N ALA A 120 2.28 10.26 -3.15
CA ALA A 120 0.97 10.56 -2.59
C ALA A 120 -0.11 9.60 -3.10
N ALA A 121 0.06 8.97 -4.27
CA ALA A 121 -0.82 7.89 -4.70
C ALA A 121 -0.74 6.68 -3.73
N CYS A 122 0.43 6.38 -3.16
CA CYS A 122 0.55 5.36 -2.12
C CYS A 122 -0.23 5.75 -0.86
N MET A 123 -0.20 7.03 -0.46
CA MET A 123 -1.01 7.53 0.66
C MET A 123 -2.50 7.39 0.38
N HIS A 124 -2.92 7.75 -0.82
CA HIS A 124 -4.30 7.58 -1.25
C HIS A 124 -4.76 6.11 -1.21
N LEU A 125 -3.92 5.18 -1.69
CA LEU A 125 -4.20 3.74 -1.62
C LEU A 125 -4.26 3.22 -0.17
N ILE A 126 -3.41 3.73 0.73
CA ILE A 126 -3.47 3.42 2.16
C ILE A 126 -4.81 3.89 2.76
N PHE A 127 -5.23 5.12 2.46
CA PHE A 127 -6.53 5.64 2.92
C PHE A 127 -7.69 4.82 2.38
N ALA A 128 -7.64 4.46 1.09
CA ALA A 128 -8.64 3.59 0.47
C ALA A 128 -8.72 2.22 1.16
N ALA A 129 -7.58 1.59 1.44
CA ALA A 129 -7.55 0.28 2.11
C ALA A 129 -8.13 0.34 3.54
N TYR A 130 -7.88 1.41 4.28
CA TYR A 130 -8.52 1.64 5.57
C TYR A 130 -10.03 1.86 5.45
N ALA A 131 -10.44 2.75 4.54
CA ALA A 131 -11.85 3.08 4.34
C ALA A 131 -12.67 1.86 3.90
N SER A 132 -12.10 0.97 3.09
CA SER A 132 -12.71 -0.30 2.67
C SER A 132 -12.91 -1.32 3.78
N GLN A 133 -12.29 -1.13 4.93
CA GLN A 133 -12.43 -2.01 6.11
C GLN A 133 -13.27 -1.37 7.22
N MET A 134 -13.79 -0.16 6.98
CA MET A 134 -14.68 0.55 7.89
C MET A 134 -16.13 0.33 7.47
N GLU A 135 -17.04 0.28 8.46
CA GLU A 135 -18.48 0.14 8.21
C GLU A 135 -19.04 1.43 7.56
N LYS A 136 -18.64 2.59 8.07
CA LYS A 136 -19.11 3.91 7.61
C LYS A 136 -17.93 4.88 7.46
N PRO A 137 -17.06 4.71 6.46
CA PRO A 137 -15.86 5.53 6.27
C PRO A 137 -16.12 7.04 6.07
N TRP A 138 -17.35 7.44 5.72
CA TRP A 138 -17.76 8.85 5.62
C TRP A 138 -18.14 9.48 6.97
N GLU A 139 -18.37 8.66 8.00
CA GLU A 139 -18.69 9.08 9.38
C GLU A 139 -17.51 8.82 10.34
N GLN A 140 -16.73 7.77 10.10
CA GLN A 140 -15.66 7.32 10.99
C GLN A 140 -14.31 8.00 10.68
N GLU A 141 -13.52 8.23 11.74
CA GLU A 141 -12.17 8.77 11.63
C GLU A 141 -11.12 7.67 11.52
N LEU A 142 -10.17 7.84 10.59
CA LEU A 142 -8.93 7.09 10.50
C LEU A 142 -7.84 7.83 11.26
N VAL A 143 -7.23 7.20 12.25
CA VAL A 143 -6.04 7.72 12.93
C VAL A 143 -4.83 6.89 12.53
N ILE A 144 -3.90 7.51 11.82
CA ILE A 144 -2.68 6.83 11.33
C ILE A 144 -1.44 7.60 11.78
N ASP A 145 -0.39 6.89 12.20
CA ASP A 145 0.86 7.52 12.62
C ASP A 145 2.02 7.33 11.64
N ASP A 146 3.07 8.12 11.87
CA ASP A 146 4.30 8.08 11.09
C ASP A 146 4.96 6.69 11.06
N ARG A 147 4.80 5.88 12.11
CA ARG A 147 5.45 4.55 12.20
C ARG A 147 4.76 3.55 11.31
N GLN A 148 3.43 3.57 11.28
CA GLN A 148 2.63 2.79 10.35
C GLN A 148 3.00 3.16 8.91
N LEU A 149 3.04 4.46 8.59
CA LEU A 149 3.39 4.95 7.26
C LEU A 149 4.82 4.58 6.85
N GLU A 150 5.80 4.74 7.74
CA GLU A 150 7.18 4.32 7.47
C GLU A 150 7.29 2.82 7.18
N SER A 151 6.53 2.00 7.91
CA SER A 151 6.47 0.56 7.69
C SER A 151 5.85 0.22 6.34
N TYR A 152 4.74 0.85 5.96
CA TYR A 152 4.01 0.55 4.72
C TYR A 152 4.76 1.01 3.48
N LEU A 153 5.39 2.17 3.55
CA LEU A 153 6.12 2.78 2.44
C LEU A 153 7.58 2.30 2.34
N GLY A 154 8.03 1.44 3.27
CA GLY A 154 9.41 0.95 3.30
C GLY A 154 10.46 2.02 3.68
N LEU A 155 10.04 3.15 4.26
CA LEU A 155 10.94 4.25 4.62
C LEU A 155 11.92 3.89 5.73
N GLN A 156 11.64 2.86 6.52
CA GLN A 156 12.56 2.34 7.54
C GLN A 156 13.88 1.87 6.91
N ARG A 157 13.85 1.33 5.68
CA ARG A 157 15.03 0.83 4.96
C ARG A 157 15.87 1.95 4.34
N ARG A 158 15.34 3.17 4.25
CA ARG A 158 16.08 4.32 3.70
C ARG A 158 17.05 4.88 4.72
N THR A 159 18.33 4.75 4.43
CA THR A 159 19.45 5.30 5.23
C THR A 159 19.91 6.67 4.76
N ASP A 160 19.50 7.07 3.56
CA ASP A 160 19.83 8.36 2.94
C ASP A 160 19.03 9.53 3.51
N LYS A 161 17.98 9.26 4.29
CA LYS A 161 17.14 10.26 4.96
C LYS A 161 17.23 10.13 6.47
N ASN A 162 17.41 11.25 7.15
CA ASN A 162 17.28 11.34 8.59
C ASN A 162 15.80 11.33 9.03
N ARG A 163 15.55 11.24 10.34
CA ARG A 163 14.18 11.17 10.89
C ARG A 163 13.33 12.39 10.53
N GLN A 164 13.90 13.59 10.59
CA GLN A 164 13.19 14.83 10.28
C GLN A 164 12.77 14.87 8.80
N GLU A 165 13.66 14.50 7.89
CA GLU A 165 13.36 14.43 6.46
C GLU A 165 12.31 13.35 6.11
N LYS A 166 12.25 12.25 6.88
CA LYS A 166 11.19 11.24 6.73
C LYS A 166 9.85 11.78 7.19
N LEU A 167 9.82 12.49 8.31
CA LEU A 167 8.60 13.12 8.85
C LEU A 167 8.08 14.22 7.92
N GLU A 168 8.95 15.10 7.43
CA GLU A 168 8.58 16.14 6.45
C GLU A 168 8.02 15.53 5.17
N LEU A 169 8.67 14.48 4.66
CA LEU A 169 8.17 13.75 3.50
C LEU A 169 6.78 13.19 3.75
N ILE A 170 6.57 12.50 4.88
CA ILE A 170 5.29 11.89 5.24
C ILE A 170 4.19 12.96 5.32
N GLU A 171 4.46 14.06 6.01
CA GLU A 171 3.52 15.17 6.13
C GLU A 171 3.14 15.75 4.77
N GLU A 172 4.11 15.93 3.88
CA GLU A 172 3.88 16.42 2.53
C GLU A 172 2.96 15.50 1.73
N ILE A 173 3.27 14.20 1.65
CA ILE A 173 2.52 13.26 0.81
C ILE A 173 1.14 12.91 1.39
N VAL A 174 0.94 13.01 2.72
CA VAL A 174 -0.36 12.81 3.37
C VAL A 174 -1.37 13.88 2.97
N LYS A 175 -0.93 15.13 2.82
CA LYS A 175 -1.80 16.28 2.52
C LYS A 175 -2.32 16.26 1.09
N GLN A 176 -1.55 15.73 0.14
CA GLN A 176 -1.86 15.86 -1.29
C GLN A 176 -3.18 15.19 -1.74
N PRO A 177 -3.54 13.96 -1.32
CA PRO A 177 -4.84 13.38 -1.64
C PRO A 177 -6.02 14.19 -1.09
N CYS A 178 -5.79 14.94 0.00
CA CYS A 178 -6.80 15.79 0.64
C CYS A 178 -7.04 17.11 -0.11
N LYS A 179 -6.17 17.45 -1.08
CA LYS A 179 -6.34 18.62 -1.96
C LYS A 179 -7.28 18.34 -3.15
N ILE A 180 -7.69 17.09 -3.35
CA ILE A 180 -8.58 16.71 -4.45
C ILE A 180 -10.04 16.84 -3.99
N THR A 181 -10.84 17.58 -4.75
CA THR A 181 -12.30 17.59 -4.59
C THR A 181 -12.96 16.82 -5.72
N THR A 182 -14.17 16.33 -5.47
CA THR A 182 -14.92 15.54 -6.44
C THR A 182 -16.40 15.89 -6.41
N PHE A 183 -17.01 15.86 -7.60
CA PHE A 183 -18.45 15.86 -7.83
C PHE A 183 -18.79 14.60 -8.62
N ILE A 184 -19.88 13.93 -8.25
CA ILE A 184 -20.26 12.67 -8.90
C ILE A 184 -21.71 12.77 -9.34
N SER A 185 -21.94 12.63 -10.64
CA SER A 185 -23.26 12.37 -11.20
C SER A 185 -23.30 10.92 -11.68
N TRP A 186 -23.95 10.06 -10.91
CA TRP A 186 -24.03 8.63 -11.22
C TRP A 186 -25.39 8.30 -11.85
N PRO A 187 -25.42 7.80 -13.10
CA PRO A 187 -26.67 7.53 -13.78
C PRO A 187 -27.35 6.30 -13.19
N ARG A 188 -28.66 6.19 -13.42
CA ARG A 188 -29.41 4.98 -13.10
C ARG A 188 -28.85 3.80 -13.89
N GLN A 189 -28.53 2.69 -13.20
CA GLN A 189 -28.02 1.46 -13.81
C GLN A 189 -28.99 0.30 -13.54
N GLY A 190 -29.81 -0.04 -14.54
CA GLY A 190 -30.83 -1.09 -14.40
C GLY A 190 -31.80 -0.81 -13.25
N LYS A 191 -31.75 -1.65 -12.21
CA LYS A 191 -32.59 -1.52 -11.01
C LYS A 191 -32.04 -0.53 -9.98
N SER A 192 -30.72 -0.27 -10.00
CA SER A 192 -30.07 0.67 -9.08
C SER A 192 -30.46 2.11 -9.41
N LYS A 193 -30.88 2.88 -8.41
CA LYS A 193 -31.20 4.31 -8.58
C LYS A 193 -29.93 5.09 -8.94
N GLY A 194 -30.08 6.12 -9.77
CA GLY A 194 -29.02 7.10 -9.95
C GLY A 194 -28.86 7.93 -8.68
N PHE A 195 -27.68 8.50 -8.48
CA PHE A 195 -27.40 9.36 -7.33
C PHE A 195 -26.48 10.50 -7.75
N THR A 196 -26.43 11.53 -6.92
CA THR A 196 -25.51 12.66 -7.08
C THR A 196 -24.81 12.90 -5.76
N VAL A 197 -23.50 13.12 -5.82
CA VAL A 197 -22.68 13.56 -4.71
C VAL A 197 -22.25 14.98 -5.04
N GLU A 198 -22.71 15.93 -4.23
CA GLU A 198 -22.31 17.33 -4.33
C GLU A 198 -20.79 17.49 -4.20
N GLU A 199 -20.27 18.60 -4.73
CA GLU A 199 -18.84 18.88 -4.68
C GLU A 199 -18.32 18.86 -3.24
N GLY A 200 -17.31 18.03 -2.99
CA GLY A 200 -16.69 17.90 -1.67
C GLY A 200 -15.30 17.31 -1.75
N ARG A 201 -14.59 17.25 -0.63
CA ARG A 201 -13.25 16.64 -0.59
C ARG A 201 -13.34 15.14 -0.87
N LEU A 202 -12.34 14.61 -1.56
CA LEU A 202 -12.15 13.18 -1.64
C LEU A 202 -11.72 12.62 -0.28
N TRP A 203 -10.79 13.30 0.39
CA TRP A 203 -10.34 13.00 1.75
C TRP A 203 -10.29 14.28 2.58
N HIS A 204 -10.81 14.20 3.80
CA HIS A 204 -10.72 15.28 4.78
C HIS A 204 -9.53 14.99 5.70
N LEU A 205 -8.57 15.91 5.76
CA LEU A 205 -7.54 15.91 6.81
C LEU A 205 -8.12 16.69 7.99
N LEU A 206 -8.62 15.98 9.00
CA LEU A 206 -9.27 16.59 10.17
C LEU A 206 -8.25 17.16 11.18
N GLY A 207 -6.99 16.71 11.11
CA GLY A 207 -5.92 17.32 11.87
C GLY A 207 -4.60 16.55 11.84
N THR A 208 -3.53 17.27 12.14
CA THR A 208 -2.18 16.71 12.33
C THR A 208 -1.73 16.93 13.77
N ARG A 209 -1.39 15.84 14.48
CA ARG A 209 -0.85 15.88 15.84
C ARG A 209 0.66 15.68 15.79
N TYR A 210 1.40 16.69 16.24
CA TYR A 210 2.86 16.66 16.31
C TYR A 210 3.33 16.16 17.68
N HIS A 211 4.21 15.16 17.68
CA HIS A 211 4.76 14.55 18.89
C HIS A 211 6.17 15.04 19.12
N TYR A 212 6.45 15.67 20.26
CA TYR A 212 7.78 16.19 20.58
C TYR A 212 8.47 15.37 21.65
N GLN A 213 9.77 15.16 21.50
CA GLN A 213 10.62 14.61 22.55
C GLN A 213 11.56 15.71 23.05
N GLN A 214 11.69 15.82 24.37
CA GLN A 214 12.59 16.78 24.98
C GLN A 214 13.98 16.15 25.15
N ASN A 215 15.02 16.84 24.69
CA ASN A 215 16.40 16.39 24.91
C ASN A 215 16.88 16.75 26.33
N ILE A 216 18.08 16.29 26.69
CA ILE A 216 18.70 16.55 28.01
C ILE A 216 18.98 18.04 28.29
N PHE A 217 18.96 18.88 27.26
CA PHE A 217 19.13 20.34 27.36
C PHE A 217 17.79 21.09 27.42
N GLY A 218 16.67 20.36 27.43
CA GLY A 218 15.33 20.95 27.51
C GLY A 218 14.74 21.37 26.17
N GLU A 219 15.42 21.16 25.04
CA GLU A 219 14.92 21.52 23.72
C GLU A 219 13.93 20.47 23.21
N LYS A 220 12.81 20.92 22.63
CA LYS A 220 11.79 20.06 22.03
C LYS A 220 12.15 19.77 20.58
N GLN A 221 12.38 18.51 20.25
CA GLN A 221 12.58 18.05 18.89
C GLN A 221 11.34 17.28 18.40
N LEU A 222 10.92 17.50 17.16
CA LEU A 222 9.85 16.73 16.55
C LEU A 222 10.27 15.25 16.48
N SER A 223 9.51 14.40 17.15
CA SER A 223 9.79 12.97 17.30
C SER A 223 8.85 12.09 16.50
N GLY A 224 7.70 12.61 16.07
CA GLY A 224 6.70 11.89 15.27
C GLY A 224 5.47 12.71 14.98
N MET A 225 4.54 12.12 14.23
CA MET A 225 3.28 12.75 13.83
C MET A 225 2.17 11.70 13.71
N SER A 226 0.94 12.13 13.96
CA SER A 226 -0.26 11.35 13.70
C SER A 226 -1.27 12.19 12.92
N PHE A 227 -2.00 11.56 12.02
CA PHE A 227 -2.95 12.21 11.14
C PHE A 227 -4.34 11.64 11.41
N VAL A 228 -5.32 12.53 11.44
CA VAL A 228 -6.74 12.16 11.50
C VAL A 228 -7.33 12.44 10.13
N VAL A 229 -7.78 11.40 9.45
CA VAL A 229 -8.30 11.46 8.08
C VAL A 229 -9.72 10.88 8.05
N LYS A 230 -10.59 11.41 7.20
CA LYS A 230 -11.94 10.88 6.98
C LYS A 230 -12.25 10.86 5.49
N ALA A 231 -12.96 9.84 5.02
CA ALA A 231 -13.38 9.79 3.63
C ALA A 231 -14.48 10.83 3.36
N GLY A 232 -14.48 11.40 2.16
CA GLY A 232 -15.58 12.25 1.71
C GLY A 232 -16.89 11.48 1.52
N LEU A 233 -17.97 12.22 1.22
CA LEU A 233 -19.31 11.65 1.06
C LEU A 233 -19.41 10.60 -0.06
N TRP A 234 -18.51 10.64 -1.06
CA TRP A 234 -18.42 9.61 -2.11
C TRP A 234 -18.32 8.20 -1.52
N ALA A 235 -17.64 8.03 -0.39
CA ALA A 235 -17.42 6.72 0.21
C ALA A 235 -18.73 6.04 0.64
N LYS A 236 -19.77 6.83 0.98
CA LYS A 236 -21.12 6.31 1.26
C LYS A 236 -21.71 5.53 0.11
N TYR A 237 -21.43 5.96 -1.12
CA TYR A 237 -22.04 5.37 -2.30
C TYR A 237 -21.19 4.24 -2.91
N PHE A 238 -19.87 4.29 -2.72
CA PHE A 238 -18.93 3.36 -3.36
C PHE A 238 -18.33 2.33 -2.40
N LEU A 239 -18.39 2.53 -1.08
CA LEU A 239 -17.80 1.63 -0.09
C LEU A 239 -18.82 1.02 0.88
N ASN A 240 -20.08 1.44 0.87
CA ASN A 240 -21.12 0.87 1.73
C ASN A 240 -21.58 -0.50 1.20
N GLU A 241 -21.28 -1.58 1.93
CA GLU A 241 -21.68 -2.94 1.55
C GLU A 241 -23.20 -3.17 1.71
N ASP A 242 -23.85 -2.50 2.67
CA ASP A 242 -25.29 -2.64 2.92
C ASP A 242 -26.13 -2.17 1.72
N ASP A 243 -25.69 -1.10 1.05
CA ASP A 243 -26.32 -0.60 -0.19
C ASP A 243 -25.84 -1.38 -1.43
N ALA A 244 -24.68 -2.03 -1.37
CA ALA A 244 -24.09 -2.77 -2.50
C ALA A 244 -24.80 -4.10 -2.79
N HIS A 245 -25.51 -4.68 -1.80
CA HIS A 245 -26.33 -5.87 -2.01
C HIS A 245 -27.68 -5.57 -2.67
N GLU A 246 -28.25 -4.36 -2.48
CA GLU A 246 -29.49 -3.93 -3.14
C GLU A 246 -29.24 -3.23 -4.49
N GLN A 247 -28.11 -2.54 -4.59
CA GLN A 247 -27.68 -1.80 -5.77
C GLN A 247 -26.39 -2.50 -6.22
N ASN A 248 -26.37 -3.17 -7.37
CA ASN A 248 -25.16 -3.73 -7.99
C ASN A 248 -24.08 -2.63 -8.13
N SER A 249 -23.38 -2.33 -7.05
CA SER A 249 -22.48 -1.18 -6.94
C SER A 249 -21.18 -1.58 -7.62
N PRO A 250 -20.56 -0.68 -8.41
CA PRO A 250 -19.39 -0.98 -9.23
C PRO A 250 -18.10 -1.22 -8.40
N SER A 251 -18.20 -1.27 -7.08
CA SER A 251 -17.10 -1.55 -6.16
C SER A 251 -16.62 -3.01 -6.31
N SER A 252 -15.54 -3.20 -7.05
CA SER A 252 -14.90 -4.52 -7.16
C SER A 252 -14.04 -4.78 -5.92
N LYS A 253 -14.14 -6.00 -5.36
CA LYS A 253 -13.25 -6.46 -4.29
C LYS A 253 -11.83 -6.58 -4.86
N GLY A 254 -10.91 -5.80 -4.29
CA GLY A 254 -9.53 -5.74 -4.71
C GLY A 254 -8.56 -6.01 -3.56
N VAL A 255 -7.27 -6.03 -3.90
CA VAL A 255 -6.19 -6.28 -2.95
C VAL A 255 -5.09 -5.24 -3.13
N LEU A 256 -4.63 -4.68 -2.03
CA LEU A 256 -3.45 -3.83 -1.98
C LEU A 256 -2.29 -4.63 -1.40
N SER A 257 -1.17 -4.72 -2.13
CA SER A 257 0.05 -5.33 -1.63
C SER A 257 0.96 -4.29 -0.99
N LYS A 258 1.60 -4.64 0.13
CA LYS A 258 2.66 -3.84 0.72
C LYS A 258 3.84 -3.67 -0.24
N SER A 259 4.18 -4.71 -1.01
CA SER A 259 5.30 -4.63 -1.95
C SER A 259 5.02 -3.67 -3.10
N LEU A 260 3.76 -3.45 -3.50
CA LEU A 260 3.38 -2.39 -4.45
C LEU A 260 3.82 -1.02 -3.93
N LEU A 261 3.47 -0.70 -2.69
CA LEU A 261 3.78 0.58 -2.05
C LEU A 261 5.30 0.79 -1.96
N GLU A 262 6.03 -0.22 -1.46
CA GLU A 262 7.50 -0.18 -1.39
C GLU A 262 8.15 -0.02 -2.78
N ASN A 263 7.61 -0.70 -3.80
CA ASN A 263 8.15 -0.64 -5.15
C ASN A 263 7.94 0.73 -5.80
N VAL A 264 6.75 1.33 -5.69
CA VAL A 264 6.48 2.70 -6.16
C VAL A 264 7.41 3.69 -5.47
N MET A 265 7.57 3.56 -4.14
CA MET A 265 8.49 4.37 -3.34
C MET A 265 9.96 4.27 -3.77
N SER A 266 10.37 3.14 -4.36
CA SER A 266 11.73 2.93 -4.88
C SER A 266 11.92 3.44 -6.32
N LEU A 267 10.87 3.43 -7.14
CA LEU A 267 10.96 3.67 -8.58
C LEU A 267 10.64 5.10 -9.01
N TRP A 268 9.84 5.84 -8.23
CA TRP A 268 9.24 7.10 -8.68
C TRP A 268 10.22 8.13 -9.27
N GLN A 269 11.47 8.20 -8.80
CA GLN A 269 12.48 9.17 -9.32
C GLN A 269 13.13 8.73 -10.64
N HIS A 270 13.49 7.46 -10.75
CA HIS A 270 14.35 6.97 -11.85
C HIS A 270 13.58 6.17 -12.91
N ARG A 271 12.40 5.68 -12.56
CA ARG A 271 11.51 4.82 -13.35
C ARG A 271 10.05 5.24 -13.12
N ALA A 272 9.78 6.54 -13.29
CA ALA A 272 8.47 7.14 -13.07
C ALA A 272 7.37 6.47 -13.92
N GLY A 273 7.70 6.04 -15.15
CA GLY A 273 6.76 5.33 -16.02
C GLY A 273 6.35 3.98 -15.44
N ALA A 274 7.31 3.17 -14.97
CA ALA A 274 7.02 1.91 -14.29
C ALA A 274 6.13 2.13 -13.05
N ALA A 275 6.46 3.11 -12.21
CA ALA A 275 5.67 3.40 -11.01
C ALA A 275 4.23 3.83 -11.33
N ARG A 276 4.00 4.65 -12.37
CA ARG A 276 2.64 4.98 -12.87
C ARG A 276 1.89 3.75 -13.36
N LEU A 277 2.57 2.90 -14.14
CA LEU A 277 1.98 1.65 -14.63
C LEU A 277 1.58 0.73 -13.50
N MET A 278 2.41 0.57 -12.46
CA MET A 278 2.09 -0.27 -11.29
C MET A 278 0.78 0.17 -10.62
N VAL A 279 0.60 1.47 -10.41
CA VAL A 279 -0.61 2.02 -9.81
C VAL A 279 -1.81 1.87 -10.74
N TRP A 280 -1.65 2.16 -12.04
CA TRP A 280 -2.74 2.03 -13.00
C TRP A 280 -3.19 0.58 -13.23
N LEU A 281 -2.23 -0.35 -13.31
CA LEU A 281 -2.47 -1.78 -13.51
C LEU A 281 -3.17 -2.42 -12.31
N LEU A 282 -2.96 -1.90 -11.08
CA LEU A 282 -3.69 -2.33 -9.88
C LEU A 282 -5.21 -2.27 -10.13
N PHE A 283 -5.70 -1.14 -10.64
CA PHE A 283 -7.12 -0.94 -10.92
C PHE A 283 -7.56 -1.68 -12.16
N LYS A 284 -6.73 -1.72 -13.21
CA LYS A 284 -7.08 -2.49 -14.42
C LYS A 284 -7.31 -3.95 -14.13
N PHE A 285 -6.46 -4.57 -13.30
CA PHE A 285 -6.63 -5.95 -12.87
C PHE A 285 -7.89 -6.16 -12.04
N GLN A 286 -8.23 -5.22 -11.16
CA GLN A 286 -9.34 -5.36 -10.23
C GLN A 286 -10.71 -5.01 -10.83
N LEU A 287 -10.75 -4.09 -11.81
CA LEU A 287 -11.99 -3.65 -12.46
C LEU A 287 -12.30 -4.44 -13.73
N ASN A 288 -11.27 -4.87 -14.46
CA ASN A 288 -11.42 -5.59 -15.73
C ASN A 288 -10.62 -6.90 -15.69
N ARG A 289 -11.24 -8.02 -16.08
CA ARG A 289 -10.50 -9.26 -16.33
C ARG A 289 -9.45 -9.00 -17.41
N LEU A 290 -8.24 -9.51 -17.20
CA LEU A 290 -7.05 -9.21 -17.98
C LEU A 290 -7.30 -9.30 -19.49
N TYR A 291 -7.08 -8.17 -20.18
CA TYR A 291 -7.09 -8.07 -21.63
C TYR A 291 -5.68 -7.74 -22.10
N THR A 292 -5.36 -8.13 -23.34
CA THR A 292 -4.24 -7.57 -24.10
C THR A 292 -4.42 -6.06 -24.22
N ILE A 293 -3.39 -5.30 -23.87
CA ILE A 293 -3.39 -3.84 -23.86
C ILE A 293 -2.45 -3.33 -24.96
N PRO A 294 -2.86 -2.35 -25.77
CA PRO A 294 -1.96 -1.72 -26.72
C PRO A 294 -0.82 -1.00 -26.00
N VAL A 295 0.41 -1.18 -26.48
CA VAL A 295 1.59 -0.47 -25.97
C VAL A 295 1.36 1.04 -25.99
N ARG A 296 0.71 1.58 -27.02
CA ARG A 296 0.29 3.00 -27.06
C ARG A 296 -0.39 3.44 -25.76
N VAL A 297 -1.40 2.69 -25.30
CA VAL A 297 -2.17 3.05 -24.09
C VAL A 297 -1.26 3.04 -22.86
N LEU A 298 -0.41 2.02 -22.71
CA LEU A 298 0.52 1.93 -21.59
C LEU A 298 1.55 3.08 -21.61
N MET A 299 2.07 3.42 -22.79
CA MET A 299 3.00 4.55 -22.95
C MET A 299 2.34 5.90 -22.66
N GLU A 300 1.07 6.07 -23.04
CA GLU A 300 0.30 7.28 -22.74
C GLU A 300 0.06 7.44 -21.23
N VAL A 301 -0.24 6.34 -20.51
CA VAL A 301 -0.32 6.33 -19.05
C VAL A 301 1.03 6.63 -18.39
N ALA A 302 2.11 6.00 -18.89
CA ALA A 302 3.43 6.13 -18.31
C ALA A 302 4.06 7.51 -18.54
N TYR A 303 3.82 8.13 -19.70
CA TYR A 303 4.61 9.28 -20.17
C TYR A 303 3.78 10.47 -20.67
N GLY A 304 2.46 10.33 -20.73
CA GLY A 304 1.53 11.33 -21.25
C GLY A 304 1.33 11.26 -22.77
N PRO A 305 0.10 11.52 -23.27
CA PRO A 305 -0.24 11.39 -24.68
C PRO A 305 0.52 12.35 -25.59
N ASP A 306 0.78 13.58 -25.12
CA ASP A 306 1.50 14.58 -25.90
C ASP A 306 2.95 14.17 -26.18
N LYS A 307 3.61 13.53 -25.21
CA LYS A 307 4.99 13.06 -25.37
C LYS A 307 5.06 11.89 -26.36
N VAL A 308 4.10 10.96 -26.28
CA VAL A 308 3.96 9.85 -27.24
C VAL A 308 3.69 10.38 -28.65
N ARG A 309 2.79 11.36 -28.80
CA ARG A 309 2.48 12.00 -30.09
C ARG A 309 3.70 12.72 -30.68
N THR A 310 4.41 13.50 -29.87
CA THR A 310 5.61 14.25 -30.30
C THR A 310 6.73 13.31 -30.75
N ALA A 311 6.91 12.16 -30.07
CA ALA A 311 7.91 11.16 -30.44
C ALA A 311 7.68 10.55 -31.85
N LYS A 312 6.47 10.63 -32.41
CA LYS A 312 6.23 10.22 -33.80
C LYS A 312 6.94 11.12 -34.81
N GLN A 313 7.22 12.37 -34.47
CA GLN A 313 7.84 13.34 -35.39
C GLN A 313 9.31 13.61 -35.06
N ASP A 314 9.72 13.41 -33.80
CA ASP A 314 11.09 13.65 -33.33
C ASP A 314 11.85 12.32 -33.13
N ASN A 315 12.89 12.10 -33.95
CA ASN A 315 13.72 10.89 -33.89
C ASN A 315 14.53 10.75 -32.59
N GLN A 316 15.00 11.85 -32.00
CA GLN A 316 15.75 11.81 -30.74
C GLN A 316 14.82 11.46 -29.58
N LEU A 317 13.68 12.13 -29.51
CA LEU A 317 12.66 11.85 -28.51
C LEU A 317 12.14 10.42 -28.64
N ARG A 318 11.91 9.95 -29.87
CA ARG A 318 11.53 8.55 -30.16
C ARG A 318 12.51 7.56 -29.58
N LYS A 319 13.80 7.72 -29.89
CA LYS A 319 14.86 6.83 -29.39
C LYS A 319 14.88 6.82 -27.86
N LYS A 320 14.83 8.00 -27.23
CA LYS A 320 14.82 8.15 -25.78
C LYS A 320 13.60 7.47 -25.16
N LEU A 321 12.41 7.75 -25.68
CA LEU A 321 11.15 7.23 -25.17
C LEU A 321 11.08 5.71 -25.27
N THR A 322 11.50 5.11 -26.39
CA THR A 322 11.58 3.65 -26.49
C THR A 322 12.57 3.05 -25.51
N ASN A 323 13.76 3.66 -25.33
CA ASN A 323 14.72 3.13 -24.35
C ASN A 323 14.16 3.20 -22.93
N THR A 324 13.48 4.30 -22.58
CA THR A 324 12.79 4.43 -21.29
C THR A 324 11.69 3.39 -21.12
N TRP A 325 10.92 3.11 -22.18
CA TRP A 325 9.90 2.05 -22.20
C TRP A 325 10.50 0.66 -21.97
N ASP A 326 11.57 0.32 -22.68
CA ASP A 326 12.28 -0.95 -22.52
C ASP A 326 12.75 -1.13 -21.06
N GLU A 327 13.34 -0.07 -20.49
CA GLU A 327 13.85 -0.05 -19.12
C GLU A 327 12.74 -0.11 -18.05
N ASP A 328 11.60 0.54 -18.29
CA ASP A 328 10.46 0.52 -17.38
C ASP A 328 9.75 -0.85 -17.38
N LEU A 329 9.61 -1.51 -18.54
CA LEU A 329 9.12 -2.89 -18.61
C LEU A 329 10.04 -3.87 -17.88
N LEU A 330 11.37 -3.72 -18.04
CA LEU A 330 12.33 -4.53 -17.30
C LEU A 330 12.20 -4.29 -15.78
N ALA A 331 12.03 -3.05 -15.34
CA ALA A 331 11.85 -2.72 -13.94
C ALA A 331 10.56 -3.31 -13.32
N LEU A 332 9.49 -3.44 -14.12
CA LEU A 332 8.26 -4.16 -13.73
C LEU A 332 8.55 -5.67 -13.58
N HIS A 333 9.18 -6.27 -14.58
CA HIS A 333 9.54 -7.69 -14.57
C HIS A 333 10.43 -8.06 -13.38
N ASP A 334 11.46 -7.27 -13.09
CA ASP A 334 12.39 -7.48 -11.96
C ASP A 334 11.66 -7.41 -10.59
N ARG A 335 10.46 -6.84 -10.55
CA ARG A 335 9.58 -6.77 -9.37
C ARG A 335 8.50 -7.84 -9.34
N GLY A 336 8.58 -8.83 -10.23
CA GLY A 336 7.68 -9.98 -10.28
C GLY A 336 6.39 -9.74 -11.06
N TRP A 337 6.25 -8.62 -11.77
CA TRP A 337 5.14 -8.47 -12.73
C TRP A 337 5.36 -9.40 -13.92
N ARG A 338 4.32 -10.16 -14.29
CA ARG A 338 4.40 -11.10 -15.40
C ARG A 338 4.00 -10.38 -16.68
N ILE A 339 4.86 -10.41 -17.68
CA ILE A 339 4.68 -9.73 -18.96
C ILE A 339 4.59 -10.79 -20.05
N GLN A 340 3.48 -10.81 -20.78
CA GLN A 340 3.29 -11.69 -21.92
C GLN A 340 3.11 -10.85 -23.18
N PHE A 341 4.02 -11.05 -24.14
CA PHE A 341 3.99 -10.35 -25.42
C PHE A 341 3.10 -11.11 -26.41
N ASP A 342 2.23 -10.40 -27.10
CA ASP A 342 1.45 -11.00 -28.18
C ASP A 342 2.39 -11.32 -29.36
N ALA A 343 2.49 -12.59 -29.74
CA ALA A 343 3.49 -13.03 -30.72
C ALA A 343 3.25 -12.47 -32.13
N GLU A 344 1.99 -12.12 -32.46
CA GLU A 344 1.62 -11.59 -33.78
C GLU A 344 1.94 -10.09 -33.90
N SER A 345 1.51 -9.29 -32.92
CA SER A 345 1.68 -7.84 -32.94
C SER A 345 2.96 -7.35 -32.25
N TYR A 346 3.55 -8.15 -31.36
CA TYR A 346 4.77 -7.84 -30.60
C TYR A 346 5.87 -8.92 -30.75
N PRO A 347 6.38 -9.15 -31.98
CA PRO A 347 7.43 -10.13 -32.25
C PRO A 347 8.78 -9.80 -31.58
N ASN A 348 9.64 -10.82 -31.43
CA ASN A 348 10.91 -10.76 -30.70
C ASN A 348 11.87 -9.67 -31.20
N ASP A 349 11.79 -9.27 -32.47
CA ASP A 349 12.65 -8.25 -33.07
C ASP A 349 12.34 -6.84 -32.60
N ILE A 350 11.11 -6.60 -32.11
CA ILE A 350 10.70 -5.30 -31.57
C ILE A 350 10.54 -5.28 -30.03
N GLN A 351 10.62 -6.44 -29.36
CA GLN A 351 10.58 -6.57 -27.89
C GLN A 351 11.74 -5.85 -27.16
N PRO A 352 11.62 -5.57 -25.86
CA PRO A 352 12.72 -4.99 -25.10
C PRO A 352 13.92 -5.98 -25.00
N PRO A 353 15.16 -5.47 -24.94
CA PRO A 353 16.30 -6.30 -24.60
C PRO A 353 16.08 -7.03 -23.26
N GLY A 354 16.41 -8.32 -23.19
CA GLY A 354 16.19 -9.15 -22.01
C GLY A 354 14.93 -10.02 -22.04
N PHE A 355 14.02 -9.82 -23.01
CA PHE A 355 12.78 -10.58 -23.14
C PHE A 355 12.69 -11.49 -24.37
N GLY A 356 13.68 -11.45 -25.27
CA GLY A 356 13.69 -12.25 -26.50
C GLY A 356 14.40 -11.58 -27.68
N ARG A 357 14.69 -10.28 -27.58
CA ARG A 357 15.36 -9.53 -28.64
C ARG A 357 16.87 -9.77 -28.66
N GLU A 358 17.35 -10.50 -29.66
CA GLU A 358 18.78 -10.73 -29.92
C GLU A 358 19.42 -9.61 -30.73
N ASN A 359 18.69 -9.03 -31.68
CA ASN A 359 19.21 -7.99 -32.57
C ASN A 359 19.14 -6.60 -31.93
N VAL A 360 20.29 -5.98 -31.70
CA VAL A 360 20.39 -4.63 -31.14
C VAL A 360 19.79 -3.56 -32.06
N ARG A 361 19.81 -3.78 -33.38
CA ARG A 361 19.30 -2.83 -34.37
C ARG A 361 17.77 -2.88 -34.47
N ARG A 362 17.11 -1.72 -34.38
CA ARG A 362 15.65 -1.59 -34.52
C ARG A 362 15.25 -1.60 -36.01
N PRO A 363 14.20 -2.34 -36.42
CA PRO A 363 13.72 -2.34 -37.80
C PRO A 363 13.16 -0.99 -38.26
N ARG A 364 12.96 -0.84 -39.56
CA ARG A 364 12.30 0.35 -40.13
C ARG A 364 10.82 0.33 -39.74
N GLY A 365 10.27 1.48 -39.33
CA GLY A 365 8.89 1.55 -38.84
C GLY A 365 8.70 1.02 -37.42
N PHE A 366 9.80 0.66 -36.73
CA PHE A 366 9.78 0.07 -35.38
C PHE A 366 8.84 0.78 -34.40
N PHE A 367 8.81 2.11 -34.39
CA PHE A 367 8.05 2.83 -33.37
C PHE A 367 6.53 2.77 -33.61
N ASP A 368 6.09 2.76 -34.87
CA ASP A 368 4.69 2.60 -35.19
C ASP A 368 4.24 1.16 -34.89
N GLN A 369 5.06 0.17 -35.28
CA GLN A 369 4.86 -1.23 -34.90
C GLN A 369 4.78 -1.42 -33.39
N LEU A 370 5.73 -0.82 -32.65
CA LEU A 370 5.74 -0.86 -31.19
C LEU A 370 4.46 -0.28 -30.60
N LEU A 371 3.99 0.87 -31.09
CA LEU A 371 2.80 1.51 -30.54
C LEU A 371 1.51 0.70 -30.79
N ASP A 372 1.46 -0.03 -31.90
CA ASP A 372 0.30 -0.84 -32.28
C ASP A 372 0.38 -2.26 -31.70
N ALA A 373 1.56 -2.67 -31.21
CA ALA A 373 1.79 -3.94 -30.52
C ALA A 373 0.94 -4.08 -29.25
N GLN A 374 0.60 -5.33 -28.92
CA GLN A 374 -0.20 -5.69 -27.76
C GLN A 374 0.62 -6.51 -26.76
N LEU A 375 0.33 -6.35 -25.47
CA LEU A 375 0.88 -7.22 -24.44
C LEU A 375 -0.05 -7.27 -23.22
N GLU A 376 0.12 -8.31 -22.42
CA GLU A 376 -0.57 -8.49 -21.15
C GLU A 376 0.43 -8.30 -19.99
N ILE A 377 0.05 -7.48 -19.00
CA ILE A 377 0.83 -7.31 -17.76
C ILE A 377 -0.05 -7.75 -16.60
N MET A 378 0.40 -8.76 -15.87
CA MET A 378 -0.30 -9.31 -14.72
C MET A 378 0.45 -9.02 -13.42
N PRO A 379 -0.26 -8.80 -12.31
CA PRO A 379 0.38 -8.69 -11.00
C PRO A 379 1.13 -9.98 -10.64
N PRO A 380 2.06 -9.89 -9.67
CA PRO A 380 2.71 -11.07 -9.09
C PRO A 380 1.69 -12.11 -8.61
N GLU A 381 1.99 -13.39 -8.78
CA GLU A 381 1.10 -14.49 -8.34
C GLU A 381 0.81 -14.46 -6.84
N SER A 382 1.76 -13.95 -6.05
CA SER A 382 1.62 -13.76 -4.62
C SER A 382 0.53 -12.76 -4.21
N TRP A 383 -0.10 -12.06 -5.16
CA TRP A 383 -1.22 -11.13 -4.91
C TRP A 383 -2.60 -11.78 -5.06
N ASN A 384 -2.68 -13.11 -5.21
CA ASN A 384 -3.96 -13.80 -5.31
C ASN A 384 -4.80 -13.60 -4.03
N ILE A 385 -6.08 -13.25 -4.22
CA ILE A 385 -7.05 -12.93 -3.17
C ILE A 385 -7.32 -14.15 -2.27
N ASP A 386 -7.22 -15.37 -2.81
CA ASP A 386 -7.39 -16.61 -2.04
C ASP A 386 -6.40 -16.69 -0.85
N HIS A 387 -5.25 -16.01 -0.94
CA HIS A 387 -4.27 -15.91 0.15
C HIS A 387 -4.72 -15.01 1.32
N LEU A 388 -5.76 -14.18 1.15
CA LEU A 388 -6.38 -13.41 2.22
C LEU A 388 -7.48 -14.21 2.94
N GLU A 389 -8.26 -15.01 2.20
CA GLU A 389 -9.36 -15.78 2.77
C GLU A 389 -8.85 -16.95 3.63
N SER A 390 -7.80 -17.64 3.17
CA SER A 390 -7.09 -18.66 3.98
C SER A 390 -6.47 -18.14 5.29
N ALA A 391 -6.22 -16.83 5.41
CA ALA A 391 -5.75 -16.20 6.64
C ALA A 391 -6.91 -15.68 7.53
N THR A 392 -8.11 -15.51 6.98
CA THR A 392 -9.30 -15.00 7.69
C THR A 392 -10.20 -16.14 8.17
N GLU A 393 -10.27 -17.26 7.43
CA GLU A 393 -11.01 -18.47 7.83
C GLU A 393 -10.42 -19.18 9.05
N ALA A 394 -9.17 -18.88 9.41
CA ALA A 394 -8.57 -19.33 10.66
C ALA A 394 -9.07 -18.57 11.91
N SER A 395 -9.91 -17.53 11.76
CA SER A 395 -10.32 -16.67 12.88
C SER A 395 -11.82 -16.56 13.18
N ASP A 396 -12.73 -16.99 12.29
CA ASP A 396 -14.17 -16.70 12.49
C ASP A 396 -15.15 -17.89 12.44
N GLU A 397 -14.68 -19.14 12.32
CA GLU A 397 -15.56 -20.29 12.60
C GLU A 397 -15.00 -21.18 13.71
N VAL A 398 -15.87 -21.37 14.71
CA VAL A 398 -15.91 -22.39 15.76
C VAL A 398 -15.71 -21.85 17.18
N ALA A 399 -16.75 -21.16 17.66
CA ALA A 399 -17.18 -21.34 19.04
C ALA A 399 -18.01 -22.63 19.13
N LEU A 400 -17.35 -23.78 19.13
CA LEU A 400 -17.86 -25.07 19.61
C LEU A 400 -16.68 -25.98 19.97
N ASP A 401 -16.45 -26.11 21.27
CA ASP A 401 -15.60 -27.05 22.00
C ASP A 401 -14.08 -27.13 21.70
N LEU A 402 -13.34 -26.91 22.79
CA LEU A 402 -11.90 -27.06 22.92
C LEU A 402 -11.46 -28.51 22.76
N ALA A 403 -10.70 -28.82 21.71
CA ALA A 403 -9.65 -29.85 21.74
C ALA A 403 -8.65 -29.65 20.58
N VAL A 404 -7.55 -28.94 20.84
CA VAL A 404 -6.34 -29.07 20.01
C VAL A 404 -5.79 -30.48 20.25
N PRO A 405 -5.50 -31.30 19.23
CA PRO A 405 -4.90 -32.62 19.45
C PRO A 405 -3.47 -32.43 19.96
N THR A 406 -3.31 -32.53 21.28
CA THR A 406 -2.02 -32.67 21.95
C THR A 406 -1.36 -33.96 21.47
N LEU A 407 -0.11 -33.88 21.04
CA LEU A 407 0.69 -35.04 20.63
C LEU A 407 0.67 -36.07 21.76
N THR A 408 0.17 -37.27 21.49
CA THR A 408 0.10 -38.32 22.52
C THR A 408 1.40 -39.14 22.56
N GLY A 409 1.61 -39.86 23.66
CA GLY A 409 2.73 -40.81 23.78
C GLY A 409 2.73 -41.86 22.67
N SER A 410 1.53 -42.34 22.31
CA SER A 410 1.33 -43.28 21.22
C SER A 410 1.74 -42.72 19.85
N ASP A 411 1.53 -41.42 19.61
CA ASP A 411 1.94 -40.73 18.37
C ASP A 411 3.46 -40.62 18.27
N VAL A 412 4.12 -40.25 19.37
CA VAL A 412 5.59 -40.17 19.43
C VAL A 412 6.22 -41.52 19.12
N LYS A 413 5.68 -42.59 19.70
CA LYS A 413 6.16 -43.97 19.45
C LYS A 413 5.97 -44.39 18.00
N SER A 414 4.80 -44.10 17.43
CA SER A 414 4.46 -44.46 16.05
C SER A 414 5.35 -43.72 15.05
N GLN A 415 5.54 -42.41 15.24
CA GLN A 415 6.41 -41.61 14.37
C GLN A 415 7.88 -42.05 14.49
N ARG A 416 8.37 -42.33 15.70
CA ARG A 416 9.73 -42.84 15.91
C ARG A 416 9.95 -44.19 15.21
N ILE A 417 9.01 -45.13 15.33
CA ILE A 417 9.12 -46.45 14.70
C ILE A 417 9.04 -46.35 13.18
N SER A 418 8.15 -45.51 12.64
CA SER A 418 8.02 -45.29 11.19
C SER A 418 9.32 -44.82 10.53
N ARG A 419 10.17 -44.11 11.29
CA ARG A 419 11.49 -43.62 10.84
C ARG A 419 12.65 -44.54 11.20
N GLY A 420 12.37 -45.72 11.75
CA GLY A 420 13.39 -46.68 12.17
C GLY A 420 14.31 -46.18 13.29
N TRP A 421 13.86 -45.22 14.09
CA TRP A 421 14.67 -44.63 15.15
C TRP A 421 14.54 -45.42 16.45
N SER A 422 15.65 -45.62 17.17
CA SER A 422 15.62 -46.09 18.56
C SER A 422 15.26 -44.93 19.50
N GLN A 423 14.72 -45.22 20.69
CA GLN A 423 14.45 -44.18 21.71
C GLN A 423 15.71 -43.38 22.05
N ARG A 424 16.87 -44.04 22.06
CA ARG A 424 18.18 -43.38 22.25
C ARG A 424 18.50 -42.42 21.12
N LYS A 425 18.17 -42.75 19.87
CA LYS A 425 18.37 -41.87 18.72
C LYS A 425 17.46 -40.64 18.81
N LEU A 426 16.18 -40.82 19.12
CA LEU A 426 15.26 -39.69 19.33
C LEU A 426 15.71 -38.78 20.49
N ALA A 427 16.23 -39.37 21.57
CA ALA A 427 16.81 -38.61 22.69
C ALA A 427 17.99 -37.73 22.26
N THR A 428 18.86 -38.24 21.40
CA THR A 428 19.99 -37.46 20.87
C THR A 428 19.54 -36.33 19.96
N LEU A 429 18.50 -36.54 19.14
CA LEU A 429 18.01 -35.53 18.20
C LEU A 429 17.21 -34.41 18.88
N THR A 430 16.45 -34.75 19.92
CA THR A 430 15.58 -33.81 20.64
C THR A 430 16.24 -33.14 21.85
N GLY A 431 17.35 -33.72 22.36
CA GLY A 431 17.93 -33.32 23.64
C GLY A 431 17.13 -33.77 24.87
N ILE A 432 16.01 -34.48 24.69
CA ILE A 432 15.20 -35.05 25.77
C ILE A 432 15.85 -36.35 26.25
N SER A 433 15.86 -36.60 27.57
CA SER A 433 16.46 -37.83 28.09
C SER A 433 15.73 -39.08 27.59
N GLN A 434 16.47 -40.15 27.30
CA GLN A 434 15.89 -41.42 26.81
C GLN A 434 14.83 -41.98 27.78
N GLY A 435 15.06 -41.85 29.09
CA GLY A 435 14.09 -42.28 30.10
C GLY A 435 12.79 -41.49 30.04
N LEU A 436 12.86 -40.18 29.77
CA LEU A 436 11.69 -39.33 29.62
C LEU A 436 10.91 -39.66 28.35
N ILE A 437 11.58 -39.93 27.23
CA ILE A 437 10.93 -40.40 25.99
C ILE A 437 10.21 -41.74 26.24
N SER A 438 10.84 -42.67 26.94
CA SER A 438 10.20 -43.95 27.28
C SER A 438 8.95 -43.77 28.15
N MET A 439 9.00 -42.86 29.13
CA MET A 439 7.83 -42.56 29.98
C MET A 439 6.70 -41.90 29.20
N ILE A 440 7.05 -41.00 28.26
CA ILE A 440 6.10 -40.35 27.33
C ILE A 440 5.46 -41.40 26.42
N GLU A 441 6.24 -42.25 25.74
CA GLU A 441 5.73 -43.26 24.81
C GLU A 441 4.83 -44.32 25.45
N ASN A 442 4.99 -44.54 26.76
CA ASN A 442 4.15 -45.44 27.54
C ASN A 442 3.04 -44.70 28.31
N GLU A 443 2.85 -43.40 28.04
CA GLU A 443 1.81 -42.52 28.62
C GLU A 443 1.85 -42.42 30.16
N THR A 444 2.98 -42.81 30.75
CA THR A 444 3.22 -42.69 32.19
C THR A 444 3.55 -41.26 32.62
N ARG A 445 3.86 -40.38 31.66
CA ARG A 445 4.10 -38.96 31.87
C ARG A 445 3.55 -38.15 30.71
N SER A 446 2.84 -37.06 31.02
CA SER A 446 2.32 -36.13 30.02
C SER A 446 3.44 -35.33 29.36
N ILE A 447 3.25 -35.02 28.07
CA ILE A 447 4.18 -34.19 27.30
C ILE A 447 3.94 -32.74 27.69
N THR A 448 5.00 -32.02 28.06
CA THR A 448 4.93 -30.57 28.28
C THR A 448 4.96 -29.84 26.95
N GLU A 449 4.35 -28.66 26.86
CA GLU A 449 4.29 -27.86 25.61
C GLU A 449 5.68 -27.62 24.99
N ALA A 450 6.71 -27.41 25.81
CA ALA A 450 8.10 -27.27 25.36
C ALA A 450 8.64 -28.56 24.71
N ASN A 451 8.39 -29.73 25.32
CA ASN A 451 8.84 -31.01 24.77
C ASN A 451 8.00 -31.41 23.55
N GLU A 452 6.71 -31.08 23.54
CA GLU A 452 5.82 -31.32 22.41
C GLU A 452 6.27 -30.54 21.17
N SER A 453 6.63 -29.27 21.35
CA SER A 453 7.15 -28.43 20.27
C SER A 453 8.47 -28.98 19.70
N ILE A 454 9.38 -29.43 20.57
CA ILE A 454 10.66 -30.03 20.16
C ILE A 454 10.42 -31.34 19.41
N LEU A 455 9.50 -32.19 19.88
CA LEU A 455 9.17 -33.46 19.24
C LEU A 455 8.52 -33.24 17.87
N LYS A 456 7.55 -32.33 17.77
CA LYS A 456 6.90 -31.96 16.50
C LYS A 456 7.92 -31.43 15.49
N GLN A 457 8.78 -30.49 15.90
CA GLN A 457 9.81 -29.95 15.02
C GLN A 457 10.83 -31.03 14.59
N THR A 458 11.22 -31.93 15.49
CA THR A 458 12.16 -33.01 15.15
C THR A 458 11.54 -33.99 14.16
N PHE A 459 10.23 -34.26 14.26
CA PHE A 459 9.52 -35.08 13.29
C PHE A 459 9.16 -34.32 12.01
N GLU A 460 9.08 -33.00 11.97
CA GLU A 460 8.81 -32.29 10.71
C GLU A 460 10.06 -32.11 9.84
N TYR A 461 11.24 -31.96 10.45
CA TYR A 461 12.44 -31.48 9.72
C TYR A 461 13.55 -32.53 9.47
N MET A 462 13.48 -33.76 9.99
CA MET A 462 14.52 -34.81 9.80
C MET A 462 13.98 -36.18 9.46
#